data_AF-A0A0C3JU60-F1
#
_entry.id   AF-A0A0C3JU60-F1
#
_cell.length_a   1.000
_cell.length_b   1.000
_cell.length_c   1.000
_cell.angle_alpha   90.00
_cell.angle_beta   90.00
_cell.angle_gamma   90.00
#
_symmetry.space_group_name_H-M   'P 1'
#
loop_
_entity.id
_entity.type
_entity.pdbx_description
1 polymer ?
#
loop_
_entity_poly.entity_id
_entity_poly.type
_entity_poly.pdbx_seq_one_letter_code
_entity_poly.pdbx_strand_id
1 'polypeptide(L)'
;MFERTVLESTPDHAEHYHTLIHLADLLNDRFKLEGSKEDLDEVIALRRTALESFAPDDPQSQTNLLQLDDCLYERFRRDDAIADLEEIVSLRRVLLERTPTLNRCKPLLNLANSLHERFQKRGLVEDIDEAIILARTLSELYPPEHPEYAQS
;
A
#
# COMPACT_ATOMS: atom_id res chain seq x y z
N MET A 1 -31.72 -3.74 -0.13
CA MET A 1 -31.30 -4.44 1.10
C MET A 1 -30.13 -5.31 0.66
N PHE A 2 -28.89 -4.79 0.75
CA PHE A 2 -27.69 -5.54 0.35
C PHE A 2 -27.20 -6.29 1.57
N GLU A 3 -27.24 -7.62 1.50
CA GLU A 3 -26.61 -8.50 2.47
C GLU A 3 -25.10 -8.30 2.39
N ARG A 4 -24.51 -7.65 3.40
CA ARG A 4 -23.08 -7.76 3.69
C ARG A 4 -22.86 -9.16 4.24
N THR A 5 -22.49 -10.09 3.37
CA THR A 5 -21.98 -11.40 3.78
C THR A 5 -20.64 -11.15 4.46
N VAL A 6 -20.65 -11.03 5.79
CA VAL A 6 -19.44 -11.15 6.61
C VAL A 6 -18.97 -12.58 6.41
N LEU A 7 -17.99 -12.77 5.54
CA LEU A 7 -17.23 -14.02 5.48
C LEU A 7 -16.55 -14.16 6.84
N GLU A 8 -17.16 -14.92 7.75
CA GLU A 8 -16.48 -15.42 8.93
C GLU A 8 -15.31 -16.27 8.43
N SER A 9 -14.08 -15.79 8.61
CA SER A 9 -12.88 -16.50 8.21
C SER A 9 -12.87 -17.87 8.87
N THR A 10 -12.95 -18.94 8.06
CA THR A 10 -12.85 -20.29 8.61
C THR A 10 -11.41 -20.53 9.08
N PRO A 11 -11.18 -21.41 10.07
CA PRO A 11 -9.84 -21.67 10.63
C PRO A 11 -8.79 -22.01 9.58
N ASP A 12 -9.19 -22.71 8.51
CA ASP A 12 -8.32 -23.13 7.39
C ASP A 12 -7.77 -21.93 6.59
N HIS A 13 -8.59 -20.90 6.34
CA HIS A 13 -8.15 -19.69 5.63
C HIS A 13 -7.19 -18.85 6.48
N ALA A 14 -7.41 -18.81 7.79
CA ALA A 14 -6.53 -18.10 8.71
C ALA A 14 -5.14 -18.78 8.83
N GLU A 15 -5.10 -20.11 8.96
CA GLU A 15 -3.84 -20.87 8.99
C GLU A 15 -3.05 -20.75 7.68
N HIS A 16 -3.74 -20.82 6.54
CA HIS A 16 -3.13 -20.63 5.24
C HIS A 16 -2.51 -19.23 5.09
N TYR A 17 -3.26 -18.19 5.46
CA TYR A 17 -2.76 -16.81 5.46
C TYR A 17 -1.52 -16.64 6.34
N HIS A 18 -1.55 -17.12 7.58
CA HIS A 18 -0.41 -17.00 8.49
C HIS A 18 0.84 -17.67 7.94
N THR A 19 0.68 -18.80 7.26
CA THR A 19 1.79 -19.49 6.60
C THR A 19 2.37 -18.67 5.46
N LEU A 20 1.51 -18.08 4.60
CA LEU A 20 1.94 -17.23 3.48
C LEU A 20 2.66 -15.97 3.98
N ILE A 21 2.10 -15.29 4.98
CA ILE A 21 2.70 -14.08 5.56
C ILE A 21 4.04 -14.40 6.21
N HIS A 22 4.14 -15.50 6.95
CA HIS A 22 5.38 -15.88 7.60
C HIS A 22 6.50 -16.13 6.59
N LEU A 23 6.20 -16.85 5.50
CA LEU A 23 7.16 -17.05 4.41
C LEU A 23 7.55 -15.72 3.73
N ALA A 24 6.57 -14.86 3.46
CA ALA A 24 6.81 -13.54 2.88
C ALA A 24 7.70 -12.66 3.77
N ASP A 25 7.54 -12.72 5.09
CA ASP A 25 8.39 -11.96 6.02
C ASP A 25 9.83 -12.48 6.01
N LEU A 26 10.04 -13.79 6.04
CA LEU A 26 11.38 -14.40 5.96
C LEU A 26 12.11 -14.06 4.65
N LEU A 27 11.41 -14.13 3.53
CA LEU A 27 11.95 -13.77 2.22
C LEU A 27 12.24 -12.26 2.13
N ASN A 28 11.39 -11.42 2.71
CA ASN A 28 11.62 -9.98 2.77
C ASN A 28 12.85 -9.63 3.61
N ASP A 29 13.08 -10.33 4.72
CA ASP A 29 14.29 -10.16 5.54
C ASP A 29 15.55 -10.58 4.77
N ARG A 30 15.50 -11.70 4.03
CA ARG A 30 16.61 -12.11 3.15
C ARG A 30 16.83 -11.09 2.03
N PHE A 31 15.77 -10.61 1.39
CA PHE A 31 15.84 -9.56 0.39
C PHE A 31 16.50 -8.29 0.93
N LYS A 32 16.12 -7.82 2.12
CA LYS A 32 16.72 -6.63 2.74
C LYS A 32 18.21 -6.81 3.02
N LEU A 33 18.66 -8.04 3.27
CA LEU A 33 20.07 -8.34 3.52
C LEU A 33 20.88 -8.51 2.23
N GLU A 34 20.32 -9.20 1.24
CA GLU A 34 21.06 -9.72 0.07
C GLU A 34 20.69 -9.00 -1.23
N GLY A 35 19.56 -8.31 -1.28
CA GLY A 35 19.05 -7.60 -2.46
C GLY A 35 18.48 -8.50 -3.56
N SER A 36 18.19 -9.78 -3.28
CA SER A 36 17.67 -10.72 -4.28
C SER A 36 16.36 -10.24 -4.91
N LYS A 37 16.34 -10.15 -6.25
CA LYS A 37 15.14 -9.80 -6.99
C LYS A 37 14.06 -10.89 -6.88
N GLU A 38 14.49 -12.14 -6.94
CA GLU A 38 13.63 -13.32 -6.90
C GLU A 38 12.87 -13.36 -5.58
N ASP A 39 13.55 -13.07 -4.46
CA ASP A 39 12.91 -12.95 -3.15
C ASP A 39 11.84 -11.84 -3.14
N LEU A 40 12.16 -10.66 -3.65
CA LEU A 40 11.20 -9.56 -3.70
C LEU A 40 9.98 -9.92 -4.56
N ASP A 41 10.19 -10.57 -5.70
CA ASP A 41 9.12 -11.03 -6.59
C ASP A 41 8.23 -12.07 -5.89
N GLU A 42 8.83 -13.00 -5.15
CA GLU A 42 8.11 -14.02 -4.38
C GLU A 42 7.34 -13.42 -3.20
N VAL A 43 7.92 -12.46 -2.47
CA VAL A 43 7.24 -11.72 -1.39
C VAL A 43 5.97 -11.04 -1.92
N ILE A 44 6.06 -10.35 -3.05
CA ILE A 44 4.92 -9.67 -3.67
C ILE A 44 3.83 -10.68 -4.05
N ALA A 45 4.21 -11.82 -4.64
CA ALA A 45 3.27 -12.87 -4.99
C ALA A 45 2.55 -13.45 -3.77
N LEU A 46 3.31 -13.82 -2.72
CA LEU A 46 2.76 -14.38 -1.49
C LEU A 46 1.82 -13.40 -0.78
N ARG A 47 2.17 -12.11 -0.72
CA ARG A 47 1.32 -11.08 -0.11
C ARG A 47 0.03 -10.86 -0.88
N ARG A 48 0.06 -10.91 -2.22
CA ARG A 48 -1.16 -10.84 -3.05
C ARG A 48 -2.06 -12.04 -2.79
N THR A 49 -1.51 -13.26 -2.78
CA THR A 49 -2.29 -14.48 -2.47
C THR A 49 -2.89 -14.42 -1.08
N ALA A 50 -2.15 -13.91 -0.09
CA ALA A 50 -2.65 -13.76 1.27
C ALA A 50 -3.87 -12.81 1.37
N LEU A 51 -3.98 -11.80 0.49
CA LEU A 51 -5.15 -10.91 0.46
C LEU A 51 -6.43 -11.60 -0.02
N GLU A 52 -6.33 -12.75 -0.69
CA GLU A 52 -7.48 -13.54 -1.13
C GLU A 52 -8.17 -14.25 0.04
N SER A 53 -7.47 -14.44 1.17
CA SER A 53 -7.96 -15.19 2.34
C SER A 53 -8.87 -14.38 3.28
N PHE A 54 -8.90 -13.05 3.18
CA PHE A 54 -9.60 -12.20 4.16
C PHE A 54 -10.50 -11.16 3.50
N ALA A 55 -11.56 -10.80 4.24
CA ALA A 55 -12.37 -9.66 3.88
C ALA A 55 -11.52 -8.37 3.88
N PRO A 56 -11.85 -7.39 3.01
CA PRO A 56 -11.12 -6.14 2.91
C PRO A 56 -10.97 -5.41 4.27
N ASP A 57 -11.96 -5.50 5.15
CA ASP A 57 -11.99 -4.74 6.41
C ASP A 57 -11.26 -5.41 7.59
N ASP A 58 -10.55 -6.52 7.37
CA ASP A 58 -9.79 -7.21 8.42
C ASP A 58 -8.48 -6.48 8.80
N PRO A 59 -8.16 -6.29 10.09
CA PRO A 59 -6.91 -5.64 10.52
C PRO A 59 -5.63 -6.31 10.04
N GLN A 60 -5.61 -7.64 9.88
CA GLN A 60 -4.45 -8.35 9.35
C GLN A 60 -4.26 -8.02 7.87
N SER A 61 -5.36 -7.96 7.11
CA SER A 61 -5.37 -7.51 5.71
C SER A 61 -4.76 -6.10 5.56
N GLN A 62 -5.07 -5.16 6.48
CA GLN A 62 -4.49 -3.81 6.42
C GLN A 62 -2.95 -3.81 6.60
N THR A 63 -2.42 -4.59 7.53
CA THR A 63 -0.95 -4.72 7.71
C THR A 63 -0.31 -5.30 6.45
N ASN A 64 -0.92 -6.33 5.86
CA ASN A 64 -0.41 -6.94 4.64
C ASN A 64 -0.45 -6.00 3.43
N LEU A 65 -1.49 -5.16 3.30
CA LEU A 65 -1.57 -4.14 2.25
C LEU A 65 -0.43 -3.10 2.36
N LEU A 66 -0.07 -2.68 3.58
CA LEU A 66 1.06 -1.76 3.79
C LEU A 66 2.39 -2.40 3.40
N GLN A 67 2.60 -3.67 3.77
CA GLN A 67 3.83 -4.37 3.38
C GLN A 67 3.88 -4.63 1.86
N LEU A 68 2.75 -4.91 1.22
CA LEU A 68 2.67 -5.05 -0.23
C LEU A 68 2.99 -3.71 -0.93
N ASP A 69 2.46 -2.58 -0.44
CA ASP A 69 2.77 -1.24 -0.94
C ASP A 69 4.28 -0.96 -0.89
N ASP A 70 4.93 -1.24 0.24
CA ASP A 70 6.38 -1.05 0.41
C ASP A 70 7.17 -1.93 -0.57
N CYS A 71 6.84 -3.22 -0.69
CA CYS A 71 7.54 -4.14 -1.61
C CYS A 71 7.36 -3.73 -3.08
N LEU A 72 6.15 -3.34 -3.48
CA LEU A 72 5.88 -2.84 -4.83
C LEU A 72 6.65 -1.56 -5.11
N TYR A 73 6.71 -0.64 -4.14
CA TYR A 73 7.43 0.62 -4.30
C TYR A 73 8.94 0.39 -4.45
N GLU A 74 9.51 -0.52 -3.67
CA GLU A 74 10.92 -0.91 -3.82
C GLU A 74 11.20 -1.53 -5.20
N ARG A 75 10.32 -2.44 -5.67
CA ARG A 75 10.50 -3.03 -7.02
C ARG A 75 10.35 -2.00 -8.11
N PHE A 76 9.36 -1.11 -8.02
CA PHE A 76 9.19 0.01 -8.94
C PHE A 76 10.44 0.89 -9.00
N ARG A 77 10.99 1.30 -7.85
CA ARG A 77 12.18 2.13 -7.79
C ARG A 77 13.41 1.47 -8.39
N ARG A 78 13.57 0.16 -8.23
CA ARG A 78 14.71 -0.59 -8.74
C ARG A 78 14.59 -0.88 -10.24
N ASP A 79 13.41 -1.30 -10.67
CA ASP A 79 13.21 -1.93 -11.99
C ASP A 79 12.40 -1.05 -12.96
N ASP A 80 11.98 0.14 -12.54
CA ASP A 80 11.05 1.04 -13.26
C ASP A 80 9.75 0.33 -13.70
N ALA A 81 9.28 -0.58 -12.86
CA ALA A 81 8.12 -1.42 -13.12
C ALA A 81 6.81 -0.60 -13.02
N ILE A 82 6.41 0.06 -14.11
CA ILE A 82 5.22 0.95 -14.15
C ILE A 82 3.94 0.25 -13.68
N ALA A 83 3.79 -1.06 -13.96
CA ALA A 83 2.64 -1.83 -13.49
C ALA A 83 2.53 -1.84 -11.95
N ASP A 84 3.66 -1.88 -11.25
CA ASP A 84 3.68 -1.79 -9.78
C ASP A 84 3.25 -0.40 -9.31
N LEU A 85 3.68 0.66 -10.01
CA LEU A 85 3.24 2.03 -9.70
C LEU A 85 1.72 2.21 -9.87
N GLU A 86 1.12 1.59 -10.88
CA GLU A 86 -0.33 1.60 -11.09
C GLU A 86 -1.08 0.89 -9.94
N GLU A 87 -0.54 -0.22 -9.45
CA GLU A 87 -1.08 -0.96 -8.31
C GLU A 87 -0.90 -0.17 -7.00
N ILE A 88 0.28 0.41 -6.75
CA ILE A 88 0.57 1.26 -5.59
C ILE A 88 -0.44 2.40 -5.48
N VAL A 89 -0.73 3.11 -6.57
CA VAL A 89 -1.74 4.18 -6.55
C VAL A 89 -3.11 3.65 -6.14
N SER A 90 -3.48 2.46 -6.64
CA SER A 90 -4.76 1.82 -6.29
C SER A 90 -4.81 1.40 -4.82
N LEU A 91 -3.73 0.81 -4.30
CA LEU A 91 -3.59 0.39 -2.90
C LEU A 91 -3.61 1.60 -1.95
N ARG A 92 -2.88 2.66 -2.27
CA ARG A 92 -2.80 3.88 -1.44
C ARG A 92 -4.14 4.59 -1.33
N ARG A 93 -4.99 4.55 -2.37
CA ARG A 93 -6.37 5.04 -2.28
C ARG A 93 -7.19 4.24 -1.27
N VAL A 94 -7.13 2.91 -1.33
CA VAL A 94 -7.82 2.03 -0.37
C VAL A 94 -7.33 2.26 1.06
N LEU A 95 -6.01 2.37 1.26
CA LEU A 95 -5.42 2.65 2.57
C LEU A 95 -5.83 4.02 3.11
N LEU A 96 -5.90 5.04 2.24
CA LEU A 96 -6.34 6.39 2.61
C LEU A 96 -7.81 6.39 3.06
N GLU A 97 -8.69 5.70 2.35
CA GLU A 97 -10.12 5.58 2.70
C GLU A 97 -10.31 4.97 4.10
N ARG A 98 -9.48 3.97 4.44
CA ARG A 98 -9.52 3.27 5.74
C ARG A 98 -8.83 4.01 6.88
N THR A 99 -7.92 4.93 6.56
CA THR A 99 -7.20 5.68 7.59
C THR A 99 -8.12 6.74 8.21
N PRO A 100 -8.26 6.84 9.54
CA PRO A 100 -9.01 7.91 10.18
C PRO A 100 -8.42 9.28 9.88
N THR A 101 -9.27 10.31 9.71
CA THR A 101 -8.85 11.66 9.28
C THR A 101 -7.69 12.24 10.07
N LEU A 102 -7.63 11.99 11.39
CA LEU A 102 -6.55 12.49 12.25
C LEU A 102 -5.16 11.97 11.83
N ASN A 103 -5.07 10.77 11.25
CA ASN A 103 -3.81 10.10 10.93
C ASN A 103 -3.52 10.05 9.42
N ARG A 104 -4.15 10.93 8.62
CA ARG A 104 -4.07 10.87 7.14
C ARG A 104 -2.85 11.57 6.54
N CYS A 105 -2.00 12.24 7.33
CA CYS A 105 -0.84 12.96 6.82
C CYS A 105 0.06 12.08 5.91
N LYS A 106 0.55 10.95 6.43
CA LYS A 106 1.44 10.06 5.66
C LYS A 106 0.74 9.40 4.44
N PRO A 107 -0.47 8.82 4.56
CA PRO A 107 -1.17 8.25 3.40
C PRO A 107 -1.48 9.27 2.29
N LEU A 108 -1.89 10.49 2.65
CA LEU A 108 -2.13 11.57 1.68
C LEU A 108 -0.84 11.92 0.92
N LEU A 109 0.27 12.06 1.64
CA LEU A 109 1.56 12.42 1.04
C LEU A 109 2.05 11.32 0.09
N ASN A 110 1.97 10.06 0.54
CA ASN A 110 2.37 8.90 -0.25
C ASN A 110 1.54 8.78 -1.55
N LEU A 111 0.22 8.99 -1.47
CA LEU A 111 -0.63 8.95 -2.67
C LEU A 111 -0.31 10.11 -3.62
N ALA A 112 -0.16 11.33 -3.11
CA ALA A 112 0.21 12.49 -3.92
C ALA A 112 1.54 12.28 -4.67
N ASN A 113 2.54 11.72 -3.97
CA ASN A 113 3.84 11.41 -4.57
C ASN A 113 3.73 10.35 -5.68
N SER A 114 3.01 9.25 -5.45
CA SER A 114 2.84 8.21 -6.47
C SER A 114 2.06 8.68 -7.70
N LEU A 115 1.05 9.52 -7.50
CA LEU A 115 0.32 10.14 -8.61
C LEU A 115 1.24 11.06 -9.43
N HIS A 116 2.05 11.88 -8.76
CA HIS A 116 3.03 12.71 -9.45
C HIS A 116 4.07 11.87 -10.22
N GLU A 117 4.61 10.80 -9.61
CA GLU A 117 5.51 9.87 -10.29
C GLU A 117 4.84 9.23 -11.52
N ARG A 118 3.56 8.82 -11.40
CA ARG A 118 2.81 8.22 -12.51
C ARG A 118 2.55 9.22 -13.63
N PHE A 119 2.23 10.47 -13.28
CA PHE A 119 2.15 11.58 -14.24
C PHE A 119 3.49 11.77 -14.98
N GLN A 120 4.62 11.80 -14.27
CA GLN A 120 5.94 11.96 -14.90
C GLN A 120 6.25 10.84 -15.91
N LYS A 121 5.80 9.62 -15.62
CA LYS A 121 6.03 8.44 -16.46
C LYS A 121 5.05 8.31 -17.63
N ARG A 122 3.79 8.72 -17.46
CA ARG A 122 2.68 8.43 -18.39
C ARG A 122 2.03 9.67 -18.99
N GLY A 123 2.25 10.85 -18.43
CA GLY A 123 1.63 12.11 -18.86
C GLY A 123 0.13 12.21 -18.57
N LEU A 124 -0.38 11.46 -17.59
CA LEU A 124 -1.81 11.46 -17.23
C LEU A 124 -2.16 12.72 -16.44
N VAL A 125 -2.86 13.66 -17.08
CA VAL A 125 -3.18 14.97 -16.48
C VAL A 125 -4.05 14.81 -15.22
N GLU A 126 -4.91 13.81 -15.22
CA GLU A 126 -5.76 13.47 -14.08
C GLU A 126 -4.95 13.17 -12.81
N ASP A 127 -3.77 12.56 -12.95
CA ASP A 127 -2.90 12.23 -11.83
C ASP A 127 -2.28 13.48 -11.19
N ILE A 128 -1.79 14.42 -12.01
CA ILE A 128 -1.20 15.64 -11.47
C ILE A 128 -2.26 16.55 -10.85
N ASP A 129 -3.47 16.60 -11.43
CA ASP A 129 -4.59 17.33 -10.85
C ASP A 129 -4.98 16.75 -9.48
N GLU A 130 -5.10 15.42 -9.37
CA GLU A 130 -5.39 14.76 -8.09
C GLU A 130 -4.26 14.97 -7.07
N ALA A 131 -2.99 14.84 -7.48
CA ALA A 131 -1.84 15.08 -6.60
C ALA A 131 -1.86 16.51 -6.01
N ILE A 132 -2.20 17.53 -6.80
CA ILE A 132 -2.34 18.91 -6.33
C ILE A 132 -3.46 19.05 -5.31
N ILE A 133 -4.61 18.39 -5.53
CA ILE A 133 -5.74 18.42 -4.59
C ILE A 133 -5.33 17.80 -3.24
N LEU A 134 -4.63 16.66 -3.27
CA LEU A 134 -4.15 15.99 -2.07
C LEU A 134 -3.11 16.83 -1.32
N ALA A 135 -2.18 17.47 -2.02
CA ALA A 135 -1.18 18.35 -1.43
C ALA A 135 -1.80 19.61 -0.78
N ARG A 136 -2.86 20.17 -1.38
CA ARG A 136 -3.62 21.26 -0.78
C ARG A 136 -4.35 20.80 0.48
N THR A 137 -5.00 19.65 0.42
CA THR A 137 -5.68 19.04 1.58
C THR A 137 -4.72 18.83 2.74
N LEU A 138 -3.50 18.35 2.45
CA LEU A 138 -2.43 18.24 3.46
C LEU A 138 -2.09 19.57 4.10
N SER A 139 -1.88 20.61 3.30
CA SER A 139 -1.51 21.95 3.79
C SER A 139 -2.61 22.59 4.64
N GLU A 140 -3.88 22.29 4.36
CA GLU A 140 -5.02 22.78 5.12
C GLU A 140 -5.23 22.03 6.44
N LEU A 141 -5.04 20.71 6.46
CA LEU A 141 -5.24 19.87 7.64
C LEU A 141 -4.02 19.86 8.58
N TYR A 142 -2.82 19.97 8.02
CA TYR A 142 -1.54 19.82 8.72
C TYR A 142 -0.61 20.99 8.36
N PRO A 143 -0.87 22.20 8.89
CA PRO A 143 0.02 23.34 8.67
C PRO A 143 1.44 23.03 9.21
N PRO A 144 2.48 23.75 8.75
CA PRO A 144 3.88 23.45 9.09
C PRO A 144 4.20 23.42 10.59
N GLU A 145 3.38 24.09 11.41
CA GLU A 145 3.48 24.11 12.87
C GLU A 145 2.88 22.86 13.53
N HIS A 146 2.26 21.96 12.75
CA HIS A 146 1.61 20.75 13.24
C HIS A 146 2.64 19.65 13.57
N PRO A 147 2.56 18.98 14.74
CA PRO A 147 3.54 17.98 15.18
C PRO A 147 3.73 16.80 14.21
N GLU A 148 2.69 16.43 13.46
CA GLU A 148 2.76 15.34 12.48
C GLU A 148 3.56 15.72 11.21
N TYR A 149 3.64 17.01 10.87
CA TYR A 149 4.42 17.47 9.72
C TYR A 149 5.93 17.34 9.98
N ALA A 150 6.35 17.46 11.25
CA ALA A 150 7.76 17.33 11.65
C ALA A 150 8.30 15.89 11.66
N GLN A 151 7.43 14.88 11.49
CA GLN A 151 7.80 13.45 11.50
C GLN A 151 7.63 12.78 10.13
N SER A 152 7.31 13.56 9.09
CA SER A 152 7.13 13.09 7.71
C SER A 152 8.44 13.05 6.93
#